data_AF-A0AAU2S9A4-F1
#
_entry.id   AF-A0AAU2S9A4-F1
#
_cell.length_a   1.000
_cell.length_b   1.000
_cell.length_c   1.000
_cell.angle_alpha   90.00
_cell.angle_beta   90.00
_cell.angle_gamma   90.00
#
_symmetry.space_group_name_H-M   'P 1'
#
loop_
_entity.id
_entity.type
_entity.pdbx_description
1 polymer ?
#
loop_
_entity_poly.entity_id
_entity_poly.type
_entity_poly.pdbx_seq_one_letter_code
_entity_poly.pdbx_strand_id
1 'polypeptide(L)'
;MAITGEWGGEQVHEKIPLVPQTIDRSRSLEQLDGHSWPDPPTDTTAVVMNIHELRRRPVGLLEPHELARLIGQDIGLPWLLPLAVEFLRDTAPCQAAGGWYDEDLLYAVVTRRPEAWVDIPASARELRETVTGLTDLSRYVKRELEAFLSTRPEEM
;
A
#
# COMPACT_ATOMS: atom_id res chain seq x y z
N MET A 1 -45.35 29.23 -24.74
CA MET A 1 -44.57 29.95 -23.71
C MET A 1 -44.77 29.23 -22.38
N ALA A 2 -43.72 29.20 -21.57
CA ALA A 2 -43.55 28.50 -20.28
C ALA A 2 -43.09 27.04 -20.36
N ILE A 3 -41.83 26.87 -19.98
CA ILE A 3 -41.03 25.67 -19.80
C ILE A 3 -40.82 25.57 -18.28
N THR A 4 -41.17 24.45 -17.65
CA THR A 4 -40.78 24.07 -16.29
C THR A 4 -40.89 22.54 -16.26
N GLY A 5 -39.84 21.71 -16.16
CA GLY A 5 -38.51 21.92 -15.64
C GLY A 5 -38.40 21.30 -14.26
N GLU A 6 -38.45 19.98 -14.14
CA GLU A 6 -37.97 19.25 -12.95
C GLU A 6 -37.34 17.92 -13.38
N TRP A 7 -36.01 17.91 -13.36
CA TRP A 7 -35.16 16.74 -13.52
C TRP A 7 -34.97 16.12 -12.14
N GLY A 8 -35.74 15.08 -11.82
CA GLY A 8 -35.45 14.18 -10.71
C GLY A 8 -34.28 13.28 -11.09
N GLY A 9 -33.06 13.79 -10.92
CA GLY A 9 -31.83 13.02 -11.10
C GLY A 9 -31.73 11.96 -10.01
N GLU A 10 -32.13 10.74 -10.35
CA GLU A 10 -31.75 9.53 -9.62
C GLU A 10 -30.23 9.47 -9.62
N GLN A 11 -29.63 9.85 -8.48
CA GLN A 11 -28.22 9.61 -8.21
C GLN A 11 -28.06 8.10 -8.02
N VAL A 12 -27.92 7.41 -9.15
CA VAL A 12 -27.34 6.08 -9.16
C VAL A 12 -25.93 6.25 -8.63
N HIS A 13 -25.74 5.91 -7.36
CA HIS A 13 -24.43 5.57 -6.83
C HIS A 13 -23.96 4.36 -7.63
N GLU A 14 -23.39 4.62 -8.79
CA GLU A 14 -22.70 3.64 -9.60
C GLU A 14 -21.57 3.13 -8.73
N LYS A 15 -21.79 1.95 -8.13
CA LYS A 15 -20.73 1.16 -7.53
C LYS A 15 -19.76 0.89 -8.66
N ILE A 16 -18.70 1.70 -8.73
CA ILE A 16 -17.61 1.51 -9.67
C ILE A 16 -17.15 0.06 -9.50
N PRO A 17 -17.25 -0.78 -10.55
CA PRO A 17 -16.81 -2.15 -10.43
C PRO A 17 -15.31 -2.15 -10.15
N LEU A 18 -14.92 -2.70 -8.99
CA LEU A 18 -13.54 -2.94 -8.60
C LEU A 18 -12.94 -4.03 -9.50
N VAL A 19 -12.66 -3.69 -10.76
CA VAL A 19 -11.49 -4.25 -11.44
C VAL A 19 -10.27 -3.78 -10.65
N PRO A 20 -9.20 -4.59 -10.48
CA PRO A 20 -7.97 -4.08 -9.90
C PRO A 20 -7.49 -2.96 -10.82
N GLN A 21 -7.75 -1.71 -10.42
CA GLN A 21 -7.26 -0.56 -11.15
C GLN A 21 -5.75 -0.69 -11.15
N THR A 22 -5.17 -0.83 -12.33
CA THR A 22 -3.72 -0.81 -12.46
C THR A 22 -3.25 0.53 -11.92
N ILE A 23 -2.53 0.51 -10.80
CA ILE A 23 -2.01 1.72 -10.16
C ILE A 23 -1.12 2.44 -11.17
N ASP A 24 -1.43 3.71 -11.45
CA ASP A 24 -0.59 4.54 -12.32
C ASP A 24 0.71 4.92 -11.59
N ARG A 25 1.76 4.14 -11.85
CA ARG A 25 3.06 4.28 -11.21
C ARG A 25 3.80 5.58 -11.56
N SER A 26 3.35 6.30 -12.60
CA SER A 26 3.89 7.61 -12.95
C SER A 26 3.37 8.74 -12.05
N ARG A 27 2.32 8.47 -11.25
CA ARG A 27 1.69 9.46 -10.37
C ARG A 27 2.21 9.38 -8.94
N SER A 28 2.20 10.52 -8.27
CA SER A 28 2.50 10.63 -6.84
C SER A 28 1.32 10.22 -5.97
N LEU A 29 1.53 10.08 -4.66
CA LEU A 29 0.44 9.80 -3.73
C LEU A 29 -0.60 10.91 -3.73
N GLU A 30 -0.19 12.17 -3.70
CA GLU A 30 -1.11 13.32 -3.77
C GLU A 30 -1.97 13.29 -5.04
N GLN A 31 -1.38 12.85 -6.16
CA GLN A 31 -2.10 12.72 -7.41
C GLN A 31 -3.08 11.54 -7.38
N LEU A 32 -2.66 10.37 -6.87
CA LEU A 32 -3.51 9.19 -6.74
C LEU A 32 -4.69 9.44 -5.79
N ASP A 33 -4.43 10.13 -4.67
CA ASP A 33 -5.44 10.55 -3.69
C ASP A 33 -6.33 11.71 -4.19
N GLY A 34 -5.99 12.31 -5.33
CA GLY A 34 -6.75 13.41 -5.93
C GLY A 34 -6.72 14.72 -5.14
N HIS A 35 -5.83 14.86 -4.16
CA HIS A 35 -5.68 16.08 -3.37
C HIS A 35 -4.23 16.33 -2.95
N SER A 36 -3.86 17.61 -2.91
CA SER A 36 -2.57 18.04 -2.39
C SER A 36 -2.58 18.07 -0.87
N TRP A 37 -1.50 17.57 -0.27
CA TRP A 37 -1.33 17.59 1.18
C TRP A 37 -0.66 18.93 1.56
N PRO A 38 -0.95 19.48 2.75
CA PRO A 38 -0.34 20.73 3.18
C PRO A 38 1.19 20.61 3.24
N ASP A 39 1.89 21.72 3.05
CA ASP A 39 3.34 21.77 3.24
C ASP A 39 3.73 21.42 4.69
N PRO A 40 4.93 20.84 4.91
CA PRO A 40 5.39 20.53 6.24
C PRO A 40 5.54 21.82 7.07
N PRO A 41 5.27 21.79 8.40
CA PRO A 41 5.57 22.91 9.28
C PRO A 41 7.07 23.25 9.26
N THR A 42 7.42 24.53 9.35
CA THR A 42 8.81 25.02 9.26
C THR A 42 9.75 24.45 10.34
N ASP A 43 9.21 23.98 11.47
CA ASP A 43 9.95 23.42 12.61
C ASP A 43 9.72 21.91 12.75
N THR A 44 9.62 21.19 11.63
CA THR A 44 9.38 19.75 11.65
C THR A 44 10.67 18.91 11.62
N THR A 45 10.56 17.64 11.99
CA THR A 45 11.70 16.74 12.02
C THR A 45 12.13 16.35 10.60
N ALA A 46 13.40 15.95 10.44
CA ALA A 46 13.92 15.46 9.17
C ALA A 46 13.10 14.30 8.58
N VAL A 47 12.49 13.46 9.44
CA VAL A 47 11.60 12.37 9.00
C VAL A 47 10.33 12.92 8.36
N VAL A 48 9.70 13.92 8.97
CA VAL A 48 8.48 14.53 8.41
C VAL A 48 8.82 15.22 7.09
N MET A 49 9.92 15.98 7.02
CA MET A 49 10.37 16.59 5.75
C MET A 49 10.53 15.56 4.64
N ASN A 50 11.22 14.45 4.93
CA ASN A 50 11.43 13.39 3.96
C ASN A 50 10.11 12.74 3.51
N ILE A 51 9.17 12.51 4.43
CA ILE A 51 7.85 11.97 4.09
C ILE A 51 7.10 12.90 3.12
N HIS A 52 7.13 14.22 3.35
CA HIS A 52 6.49 15.19 2.45
C HIS A 52 7.12 15.16 1.05
N GLU A 53 8.43 15.01 0.95
CA GLU A 53 9.12 14.86 -0.34
C GLU A 53 8.71 13.56 -1.05
N LEU A 54 8.68 12.44 -0.33
CA LEU A 54 8.33 11.12 -0.90
C LEU A 54 6.91 11.07 -1.45
N ARG A 55 5.93 11.70 -0.76
CA ARG A 55 4.52 11.75 -1.21
C ARG A 55 4.33 12.45 -2.56
N ARG A 56 5.26 13.31 -2.97
CA ARG A 56 5.22 14.07 -4.22
C ARG A 56 5.95 13.38 -5.37
N ARG A 57 6.68 12.29 -5.10
CA ARG A 57 7.36 11.51 -6.14
C ARG A 57 6.41 10.49 -6.77
N PRO A 58 6.59 10.15 -8.07
CA PRO A 58 5.93 9.01 -8.69
C PRO A 58 6.12 7.75 -7.88
N VAL A 59 5.05 7.02 -7.58
CA VAL A 59 5.10 5.83 -6.73
C VAL A 59 5.94 4.71 -7.34
N GLY A 60 6.07 4.66 -8.67
CA GLY A 60 6.95 3.72 -9.38
C GLY A 60 8.44 4.02 -9.26
N LEU A 61 8.82 5.17 -8.72
CA LEU A 61 10.21 5.56 -8.50
C LEU A 61 10.61 5.48 -7.02
N LEU A 62 9.71 4.99 -6.15
CA LEU A 62 10.02 4.79 -4.75
C LEU A 62 10.86 3.53 -4.58
N GLU A 63 11.97 3.64 -3.86
CA GLU A 63 12.79 2.50 -3.50
C GLU A 63 12.13 1.68 -2.35
N PRO A 64 12.49 0.40 -2.18
CA PRO A 64 11.88 -0.46 -1.16
C PRO A 64 11.91 0.13 0.27
N HIS A 65 13.02 0.74 0.67
CA HIS A 65 13.14 1.39 1.97
C HIS A 65 12.27 2.66 2.10
N GLU A 66 11.98 3.34 0.99
CA GLU A 66 11.09 4.50 0.95
C GLU A 66 9.62 4.05 1.05
N LEU A 67 9.25 2.96 0.36
CA LEU A 67 7.97 2.29 0.52
C LEU A 67 7.76 1.85 1.98
N ALA A 68 8.75 1.15 2.55
CA ALA A 68 8.72 0.70 3.94
C ALA A 68 8.53 1.86 4.92
N ARG A 69 9.22 2.98 4.69
CA ARG A 69 9.07 4.20 5.49
C ARG A 69 7.66 4.78 5.42
N LEU A 70 7.07 4.92 4.23
CA LEU A 70 5.73 5.48 4.08
C LEU A 70 4.65 4.54 4.65
N ILE A 71 4.74 3.24 4.35
CA ILE A 71 3.82 2.21 4.86
C ILE A 71 3.90 2.13 6.38
N GLY A 72 5.10 2.17 6.95
CA GLY A 72 5.31 2.15 8.40
C GLY A 72 4.66 3.32 9.15
N GLN A 73 4.34 4.41 8.45
CA GLN A 73 3.65 5.60 8.98
C GLN A 73 2.16 5.66 8.59
N ASP A 74 1.60 4.57 8.04
CA ASP A 74 0.21 4.48 7.57
C ASP A 74 -0.15 5.49 6.46
N ILE A 75 0.81 5.82 5.61
CA ILE A 75 0.63 6.79 4.52
C ILE A 75 0.39 6.08 3.20
N GLY A 76 -0.68 6.45 2.50
CA GLY A 76 -0.94 6.00 1.13
C GLY A 76 -1.18 4.48 1.01
N LEU A 77 -1.59 3.82 2.10
CA LEU A 77 -1.71 2.35 2.17
C LEU A 77 -2.51 1.72 1.02
N PRO A 78 -3.66 2.27 0.57
CA PRO A 78 -4.43 1.69 -0.53
C PRO A 78 -3.63 1.58 -1.84
N TRP A 79 -2.64 2.46 -2.02
CA TRP A 79 -1.78 2.50 -3.20
C TRP A 79 -0.45 1.78 -2.98
N LEU A 80 0.15 1.93 -1.80
CA LEU A 80 1.50 1.41 -1.54
C LEU A 80 1.52 -0.06 -1.15
N LEU A 81 0.48 -0.58 -0.48
CA LEU A 81 0.45 -1.99 -0.11
C LEU A 81 0.43 -2.91 -1.33
N PRO A 82 -0.40 -2.69 -2.37
CA PRO A 82 -0.33 -3.52 -3.58
C PRO A 82 1.04 -3.47 -4.26
N LEU A 83 1.68 -2.30 -4.33
CA LEU A 83 3.01 -2.14 -4.93
C LEU A 83 4.10 -2.86 -4.12
N ALA A 84 4.03 -2.78 -2.79
CA ALA A 84 4.96 -3.48 -1.91
C ALA A 84 4.80 -5.00 -2.01
N VAL A 85 3.56 -5.50 -2.06
CA VAL A 85 3.28 -6.93 -2.24
C VAL A 85 3.82 -7.44 -3.58
N GLU A 86 3.60 -6.69 -4.66
CA GLU A 86 4.17 -7.00 -5.97
C GLU A 86 5.70 -7.10 -5.94
N PHE A 87 6.37 -6.12 -5.33
CA PHE A 87 7.83 -6.14 -5.18
C PHE A 87 8.31 -7.36 -4.36
N LEU A 88 7.66 -7.63 -3.24
CA LEU A 88 7.99 -8.77 -2.37
C LEU A 88 7.79 -10.10 -3.10
N ARG A 89 6.70 -10.24 -3.86
CA ARG A 89 6.44 -11.41 -4.71
C ARG A 89 7.53 -11.60 -5.76
N ASP A 90 7.89 -10.53 -6.48
CA ASP A 90 8.84 -10.61 -7.58
C ASP A 90 10.27 -10.88 -7.11
N THR A 91 10.60 -10.49 -5.87
CA THR A 91 11.92 -10.73 -5.26
C THR A 91 11.99 -12.03 -4.46
N ALA A 92 10.86 -12.67 -4.12
CA ALA A 92 10.84 -13.92 -3.35
C ALA A 92 11.63 -15.08 -4.01
N PRO A 93 11.60 -15.30 -5.34
CA PRO A 93 12.45 -16.32 -5.98
C PRO A 93 13.95 -16.04 -5.82
N CYS A 94 14.35 -14.76 -5.82
CA CYS A 94 15.75 -14.35 -5.60
C CYS A 94 16.18 -14.69 -4.17
N GLN A 95 15.34 -14.36 -3.19
CA GLN A 95 15.55 -14.74 -1.78
C GLN A 95 15.71 -16.26 -1.64
N ALA A 96 14.86 -17.06 -2.29
CA ALA A 96 14.92 -18.52 -2.22
C ALA A 96 16.24 -19.09 -2.79
N ALA A 97 16.89 -18.35 -3.69
CA ALA A 97 18.22 -18.65 -4.21
C ALA A 97 19.37 -18.11 -3.36
N GLY A 98 19.10 -17.57 -2.17
CA GLY A 98 20.08 -16.94 -1.27
C GLY A 98 20.42 -15.49 -1.62
N GLY A 99 19.62 -14.85 -2.46
CA GLY A 99 19.75 -13.44 -2.83
C GLY A 99 19.20 -12.47 -1.78
N TRP A 100 19.39 -11.18 -2.04
CA TRP A 100 18.88 -10.12 -1.17
C TRP A 100 17.35 -10.03 -1.21
N TYR A 101 16.76 -9.72 -0.07
CA TYR A 101 15.33 -9.53 0.13
C TYR A 101 15.10 -8.41 1.14
N ASP A 102 14.13 -7.54 0.88
CA ASP A 102 13.85 -6.40 1.75
C ASP A 102 12.96 -6.81 2.93
N GLU A 103 13.62 -7.22 4.02
CA GLU A 103 12.95 -7.59 5.27
C GLU A 103 12.27 -6.40 5.98
N ASP A 104 12.79 -5.18 5.80
CA ASP A 104 12.22 -3.97 6.38
C ASP A 104 10.88 -3.63 5.70
N LEU A 105 10.80 -3.79 4.38
CA LEU A 105 9.57 -3.67 3.62
C LEU A 105 8.57 -4.77 4.02
N LEU A 106 9.02 -6.03 4.11
CA LEU A 106 8.15 -7.11 4.57
C LEU A 106 7.60 -6.80 5.97
N TYR A 107 8.44 -6.36 6.90
CA TYR A 107 8.04 -5.95 8.24
C TYR A 107 7.01 -4.82 8.22
N ALA A 108 7.25 -3.75 7.45
CA ALA A 108 6.32 -2.63 7.34
C ALA A 108 4.95 -3.08 6.84
N VAL A 109 4.91 -4.01 5.89
CA VAL A 109 3.70 -4.56 5.30
C VAL A 109 2.94 -5.48 6.27
N VAL A 110 3.59 -6.50 6.85
CA VAL A 110 2.90 -7.50 7.71
C VAL A 110 2.45 -6.94 9.05
N THR A 111 3.00 -5.81 9.48
CA THR A 111 2.58 -5.10 10.70
C THR A 111 1.42 -4.14 10.48
N ARG A 112 0.94 -3.96 9.24
CA ARG A 112 -0.25 -3.13 9.00
C ARG A 112 -1.48 -3.79 9.61
N ARG A 113 -2.33 -2.95 10.20
CA ARG A 113 -3.57 -3.41 10.83
C ARG A 113 -4.48 -4.07 9.79
N PRO A 114 -5.32 -5.05 10.19
CA PRO A 114 -6.18 -5.77 9.26
C PRO A 114 -7.03 -4.84 8.40
N GLU A 115 -7.52 -3.71 8.95
CA GLU A 115 -8.37 -2.77 8.22
C GLU A 115 -7.71 -2.16 6.97
N ALA A 116 -6.37 -2.15 6.89
CA ALA A 116 -5.65 -1.66 5.72
C ALA A 116 -5.80 -2.57 4.49
N TRP A 117 -6.32 -3.78 4.68
CA TRP A 117 -6.41 -4.82 3.65
C TRP A 117 -7.85 -5.06 3.14
N VAL A 118 -8.87 -4.53 3.82
CA VAL A 118 -10.31 -4.69 3.48
C VAL A 118 -10.59 -4.39 2.01
N ASP A 119 -10.03 -3.29 1.52
CA ASP A 119 -10.26 -2.80 0.16
C ASP A 119 -9.33 -3.44 -0.89
N ILE A 120 -8.30 -4.18 -0.44
CA ILE A 120 -7.30 -4.85 -1.27
C ILE A 120 -7.07 -6.32 -0.88
N PRO A 121 -8.14 -7.15 -0.74
CA PRO A 121 -8.04 -8.51 -0.23
C PRO A 121 -7.25 -9.43 -1.18
N ALA A 122 -7.16 -9.07 -2.46
CA ALA A 122 -6.33 -9.76 -3.43
C ALA A 122 -4.83 -9.64 -3.08
N SER A 123 -4.36 -8.44 -2.73
CA SER A 123 -2.97 -8.21 -2.31
C SER A 123 -2.66 -8.90 -0.97
N ALA A 124 -3.61 -8.93 -0.03
CA ALA A 124 -3.45 -9.69 1.20
C ALA A 124 -3.23 -11.19 0.95
N ARG A 125 -4.03 -11.79 0.06
CA ARG A 125 -3.90 -13.20 -0.34
C ARG A 125 -2.57 -13.46 -1.05
N GLU A 126 -2.20 -12.60 -1.99
CA GLU A 126 -0.93 -12.70 -2.71
C GLU A 126 0.28 -12.62 -1.78
N LEU A 127 0.24 -11.72 -0.78
CA LEU A 127 1.27 -11.66 0.24
C LEU A 127 1.35 -12.97 1.03
N ARG A 128 0.21 -13.53 1.47
CA ARG A 128 0.16 -14.81 2.20
C ARG A 128 0.76 -15.96 1.38
N GLU A 129 0.49 -16.00 0.08
CA GLU A 129 1.09 -16.98 -0.82
C GLU A 129 2.60 -16.76 -0.94
N THR A 130 3.03 -15.52 -1.16
CA THR A 130 4.44 -15.12 -1.31
C THR A 130 5.28 -15.54 -0.10
N VAL A 131 4.80 -15.24 1.10
CA VAL A 131 5.56 -15.47 2.35
C VAL A 131 5.73 -16.95 2.70
N THR A 132 4.92 -17.85 2.13
CA THR A 132 5.07 -19.31 2.35
C THR A 132 6.34 -19.86 1.74
N GLY A 133 6.88 -19.21 0.71
CA GLY A 133 8.12 -19.60 0.04
C GLY A 133 9.37 -18.96 0.65
N LEU A 134 9.23 -18.06 1.62
CA LEU A 134 10.35 -17.39 2.26
C LEU A 134 10.99 -18.27 3.33
N THR A 135 12.32 -18.21 3.43
CA THR A 135 13.11 -19.01 4.35
C THR A 135 14.11 -18.13 5.08
N ASP A 136 14.75 -18.63 6.14
CA ASP A 136 15.85 -17.95 6.83
C ASP A 136 15.63 -16.47 7.26
N LEU A 137 14.37 -16.01 7.34
CA LEU A 137 14.06 -14.64 7.74
C LEU A 137 14.58 -14.32 9.15
N SER A 138 14.92 -13.06 9.41
CA SER A 138 15.29 -12.65 10.76
C SER A 138 14.17 -12.90 11.79
N ARG A 139 14.56 -13.07 13.06
CA ARG A 139 13.64 -13.40 14.15
C ARG A 139 12.52 -12.38 14.32
N TYR A 140 12.82 -11.09 14.14
CA TYR A 140 11.84 -10.03 14.37
C TYR A 140 10.77 -10.04 13.27
N VAL A 141 11.13 -10.29 12.02
CA VAL A 141 10.17 -10.44 10.91
C VAL A 141 9.34 -11.70 11.08
N LYS A 142 9.96 -12.84 11.41
CA LYS A 142 9.26 -14.12 11.60
C LYS A 142 8.09 -14.00 12.59
N ARG A 143 8.29 -13.31 13.71
CA ARG A 143 7.23 -13.10 14.72
C ARG A 143 6.03 -12.36 14.15
N GLU A 144 6.26 -11.25 13.46
CA GLU A 144 5.16 -10.45 12.90
C GLU A 144 4.50 -11.17 11.71
N LEU A 145 5.27 -11.91 10.94
CA LEU A 145 4.76 -12.74 9.86
C LEU A 145 3.82 -13.84 10.38
N GLU A 146 4.20 -14.53 11.46
CA GLU A 146 3.35 -15.54 12.11
C GLU A 146 2.05 -14.91 12.64
N ALA A 147 2.12 -13.71 13.22
CA ALA A 147 0.95 -12.98 13.68
C ALA A 147 0.02 -12.63 12.51
N PHE A 148 0.56 -12.09 11.42
CA PHE A 148 -0.19 -11.77 10.20
C PHE A 148 -0.86 -13.01 9.59
N LEU A 149 -0.15 -14.14 9.51
CA LEU A 149 -0.70 -15.38 8.99
C LEU A 149 -1.82 -15.95 9.88
N SER A 150 -1.78 -15.70 11.18
CA SER A 150 -2.77 -16.17 12.15
C SER A 150 -4.07 -15.36 12.15
N THR A 151 -4.04 -14.11 11.68
CA THR A 151 -5.26 -13.31 11.46
C THR A 151 -6.10 -13.97 10.37
N ARG A 152 -7.43 -14.09 10.56
CA ARG A 152 -8.25 -14.72 9.52
C ARG A 152 -8.54 -13.75 8.37
N PRO A 153 -8.68 -14.22 7.12
CA PRO A 153 -9.03 -13.38 5.99
C PRO A 153 -10.35 -12.60 6.17
N GLU A 154 -11.31 -13.16 6.91
CA GLU A 154 -12.57 -12.50 7.28
C GLU A 154 -12.47 -11.43 8.37
N GLU A 155 -11.31 -11.33 9.03
CA GLU A 155 -10.99 -10.30 10.02
C GLU A 155 -10.14 -9.16 9.42
N MET A 156 -9.82 -9.26 8.12
CA MET A 156 -9.10 -8.28 7.30
C MET A 156 -10.05 -7.55 6.38
#